data_AF-A0A523BFJ2-F1
#
_entry.id   AF-A0A523BFJ2-F1
#
_cell.length_a   1.000
_cell.length_b   1.000
_cell.length_c   1.000
_cell.angle_alpha   90.00
_cell.angle_beta   90.00
_cell.angle_gamma   90.00
#
_symmetry.space_group_name_H-M   'P 1'
#
loop_
_entity.id
_entity.type
_entity.pdbx_description
1 polymer ?
#
loop_
_entity_poly.entity_id
_entity_poly.type
_entity_poly.pdbx_seq_one_letter_code
_entity_poly.pdbx_strand_id
1 'polypeptide(L)'
;MKNMELNIEVKILPISTLKPHEEINFEVVRELAIIIKKEGIFRRAIAIDKENYIILDGHHRVKALEILGCRFIPCLLLDYFSPLIVVSSWNNNISLSKELIIEAGIKGKLLPPKTSKHMINLRGKLSHLSELEPEVNIPLKDLF
;
A
#
# COMPACT_ATOMS: atom_id res chain seq x y z
N MET A 1 20.42 -21.40 9.20
CA MET A 1 19.11 -20.71 9.14
C MET A 1 19.35 -19.39 8.43
N LYS A 2 18.76 -19.15 7.25
CA LYS A 2 18.89 -17.85 6.57
C LYS A 2 18.32 -16.79 7.51
N ASN A 3 19.09 -15.75 7.79
CA ASN A 3 18.55 -14.55 8.44
C ASN A 3 17.37 -14.08 7.59
N MET A 4 16.18 -14.12 8.19
CA MET A 4 14.92 -13.73 7.58
C MET A 4 14.81 -12.21 7.75
N GLU A 5 15.68 -11.48 7.07
CA GLU A 5 15.72 -10.01 7.08
C GLU A 5 14.81 -9.49 5.97
N LEU A 6 13.90 -8.56 6.30
CA LEU A 6 13.23 -7.77 5.27
C LEU A 6 14.22 -6.72 4.78
N ASN A 7 14.50 -6.76 3.48
CA ASN A 7 15.13 -5.62 2.83
C ASN A 7 14.06 -4.54 2.63
N ILE A 8 14.23 -3.40 3.28
CA ILE A 8 13.30 -2.27 3.26
C ILE A 8 13.96 -1.17 2.45
N GLU A 9 13.34 -0.81 1.33
CA GLU A 9 13.78 0.30 0.48
C GLU A 9 12.61 1.28 0.29
N VAL A 10 12.87 2.58 0.43
CA VAL A 10 11.89 3.63 0.13
C VAL A 10 12.28 4.34 -1.15
N LYS A 11 11.35 4.44 -2.10
CA LYS A 11 11.52 5.19 -3.35
C LYS A 11 10.31 6.07 -3.61
N ILE A 12 10.54 7.23 -4.21
CA ILE A 12 9.48 8.05 -4.77
C ILE A 12 9.21 7.52 -6.19
N LEU A 13 7.98 7.08 -6.45
CA LEU A 13 7.59 6.48 -7.72
C LEU A 13 6.44 7.26 -8.36
N PRO A 14 6.30 7.25 -9.70
CA PRO A 14 5.12 7.80 -10.35
C PRO A 14 3.88 7.00 -9.94
N ILE A 15 2.81 7.68 -9.53
CA ILE A 15 1.56 7.03 -9.11
C ILE A 15 0.99 6.15 -10.24
N SER A 16 1.17 6.56 -11.49
CA SER A 16 0.73 5.82 -12.67
C SER A 16 1.36 4.43 -12.84
N THR A 17 2.44 4.12 -12.10
CA THR A 17 3.08 2.79 -12.11
C THR A 17 2.41 1.81 -11.15
N LEU A 18 1.69 2.33 -10.15
CA LEU A 18 1.10 1.55 -9.08
C LEU A 18 -0.21 0.91 -9.52
N LYS A 19 -0.42 -0.34 -9.09
CA LYS A 19 -1.60 -1.11 -9.47
C LYS A 19 -2.44 -1.40 -8.22
N PRO A 20 -3.65 -0.84 -8.10
CA PRO A 20 -4.56 -1.22 -7.04
C PRO A 20 -5.08 -2.63 -7.32
N HIS A 21 -5.21 -3.45 -6.27
CA HIS A 21 -5.94 -4.72 -6.33
C HIS A 21 -7.33 -4.65 -5.68
N GLU A 22 -7.65 -3.55 -5.03
CA GLU A 22 -8.91 -3.30 -4.32
C GLU A 22 -9.56 -1.99 -4.75
N GLU A 23 -10.89 -1.97 -4.69
CA GLU A 23 -11.69 -0.77 -4.80
C GLU A 23 -11.49 0.15 -3.59
N ILE A 24 -11.70 1.44 -3.81
CA ILE A 24 -11.61 2.47 -2.77
C ILE A 24 -13.00 2.88 -2.29
N ASN A 25 -13.03 3.44 -1.08
CA ASN A 25 -14.20 4.15 -0.59
C ASN A 25 -13.97 5.64 -0.91
N PHE A 26 -14.76 6.20 -1.84
CA PHE A 26 -14.60 7.57 -2.29
C PHE A 26 -14.79 8.61 -1.18
N GLU A 27 -15.60 8.34 -0.17
CA GLU A 27 -15.78 9.28 0.95
C GLU A 27 -14.51 9.39 1.78
N VAL A 28 -13.92 8.25 2.14
CA VAL A 28 -12.63 8.19 2.84
C VAL A 28 -11.53 8.87 2.02
N VAL A 29 -11.53 8.68 0.70
CA VAL A 29 -10.57 9.35 -0.19
C VAL A 29 -10.72 10.87 -0.15
N ARG A 30 -11.95 11.39 -0.20
CA ARG A 30 -12.21 12.84 -0.17
C ARG A 30 -11.77 13.45 1.16
N GLU A 31 -12.10 12.82 2.27
CA GLU A 31 -11.66 13.24 3.60
C GLU A 31 -10.14 13.29 3.70
N LEU A 32 -9.45 12.22 3.23
CA LEU A 32 -7.99 12.17 3.19
C LEU A 32 -7.40 13.27 2.31
N ALA A 33 -7.96 13.51 1.12
CA ALA A 33 -7.49 14.55 0.22
C ALA A 33 -7.61 15.95 0.87
N ILE A 34 -8.71 16.23 1.58
CA ILE A 34 -8.89 17.49 2.31
C ILE A 34 -7.83 17.63 3.41
N ILE A 35 -7.61 16.58 4.21
CA ILE A 35 -6.62 16.59 5.30
C ILE A 35 -5.21 16.79 4.74
N ILE A 36 -4.80 15.99 3.75
CA ILE A 36 -3.48 16.08 3.13
C ILE A 36 -3.25 17.48 2.53
N LYS A 37 -4.24 18.03 1.83
CA LYS A 37 -4.15 19.38 1.25
C LYS A 37 -4.03 20.46 2.32
N LYS A 38 -4.80 20.36 3.41
CA LYS A 38 -4.76 21.31 4.52
C LYS A 38 -3.42 21.28 5.25
N GLU A 39 -2.87 20.10 5.48
CA GLU A 39 -1.57 19.93 6.13
C GLU A 39 -0.40 20.31 5.21
N GLY A 40 -0.57 20.15 3.90
CA GLY A 40 0.48 20.41 2.91
C GLY A 40 1.66 19.43 3.00
N ILE A 41 1.50 18.31 3.71
CA ILE A 41 2.53 17.30 3.97
C ILE A 41 1.93 15.90 3.76
N PHE A 42 2.66 15.04 3.05
CA PHE A 42 2.39 13.61 2.97
C PHE A 42 3.29 12.86 3.95
N ARG A 43 2.70 12.29 5.00
CA ARG A 43 3.42 11.88 6.22
C ARG A 43 4.16 10.55 6.12
N ARG A 44 3.54 9.51 5.56
CA ARG A 44 4.07 8.14 5.58
C ARG A 44 4.08 7.54 4.18
N ALA A 45 5.14 6.81 3.85
CA ALA A 45 5.19 6.03 2.61
C ALA A 45 4.07 4.98 2.58
N ILE A 46 3.70 4.51 1.37
CA ILE A 46 2.77 3.40 1.19
C ILE A 46 3.51 2.09 0.95
N ALA A 47 3.01 0.96 1.44
CA ALA A 47 3.61 -0.33 1.17
C ALA A 47 3.21 -0.88 -0.22
N ILE A 48 4.19 -1.32 -1.01
CA ILE A 48 3.96 -1.94 -2.33
C ILE A 48 4.76 -3.22 -2.52
N ASP A 49 4.28 -4.10 -3.39
CA ASP A 49 5.08 -5.20 -3.94
C ASP A 49 6.14 -4.63 -4.89
N LYS A 50 7.41 -4.95 -4.65
CA LYS A 50 8.55 -4.43 -5.42
C LYS A 50 8.61 -4.97 -6.86
N GLU A 51 8.07 -6.17 -7.12
CA GLU A 51 8.17 -6.82 -8.42
C GLU A 51 7.05 -6.34 -9.36
N ASN A 52 5.79 -6.35 -8.88
CA ASN A 52 4.62 -6.07 -9.72
C ASN A 52 4.03 -4.66 -9.51
N TYR A 53 4.53 -3.90 -8.53
CA TYR A 53 4.02 -2.58 -8.13
C TYR A 53 2.56 -2.60 -7.66
N ILE A 54 2.14 -3.71 -7.05
CA ILE A 54 0.82 -3.81 -6.42
C ILE A 54 0.82 -3.03 -5.11
N ILE A 55 -0.22 -2.23 -4.89
CA ILE A 55 -0.41 -1.51 -3.62
C ILE A 55 -0.79 -2.53 -2.54
N LEU A 56 0.05 -2.73 -1.54
CA LEU A 56 -0.25 -3.67 -0.43
C LEU A 56 -1.01 -2.97 0.69
N ASP A 57 -0.70 -1.71 0.95
CA ASP A 57 -1.46 -0.84 1.85
C ASP A 57 -1.45 0.59 1.31
N GLY A 58 -2.55 1.33 1.54
CA GLY A 58 -2.64 2.75 1.20
C GLY A 58 -3.38 3.13 -0.09
N HIS A 59 -4.29 2.30 -0.62
CA HIS A 59 -5.09 2.60 -1.82
C HIS A 59 -5.79 3.96 -1.74
N HIS A 60 -6.40 4.29 -0.60
CA HIS A 60 -7.06 5.59 -0.43
C HIS A 60 -6.08 6.76 -0.42
N ARG A 61 -4.87 6.58 0.11
CA ARG A 61 -3.80 7.59 0.10
C ARG A 61 -3.30 7.86 -1.32
N VAL A 62 -3.10 6.81 -2.11
CA VAL A 62 -2.79 6.93 -3.55
C VAL A 62 -3.88 7.71 -4.25
N LYS A 63 -5.14 7.31 -4.09
CA LYS A 63 -6.25 7.97 -4.78
C LYS A 63 -6.44 9.43 -4.35
N ALA A 64 -6.22 9.73 -3.08
CA ALA A 64 -6.25 11.10 -2.57
C ALA A 64 -5.19 11.98 -3.25
N LEU A 65 -3.95 11.50 -3.39
CA LEU A 65 -2.90 12.22 -4.10
C LEU A 65 -3.22 12.41 -5.60
N GLU A 66 -3.78 11.39 -6.27
CA GLU A 66 -4.21 11.53 -7.66
C GLU A 66 -5.25 12.65 -7.83
N ILE A 67 -6.26 12.71 -6.96
CA ILE A 67 -7.31 13.75 -7.01
C ILE A 67 -6.73 15.15 -6.73
N LEU A 68 -5.68 15.24 -5.92
CA LEU A 68 -4.96 16.49 -5.66
C LEU A 68 -4.04 16.91 -6.81
N GLY A 69 -3.88 16.07 -7.84
CA GLY A 69 -3.05 16.34 -9.01
C GLY A 69 -1.57 15.98 -8.82
N CYS A 70 -1.23 15.26 -7.74
CA CYS A 70 0.12 14.76 -7.55
C CYS A 70 0.41 13.64 -8.54
N ARG A 71 1.64 13.58 -9.07
CA ARG A 71 2.12 12.53 -9.97
C ARG A 71 3.02 11.51 -9.28
N PHE A 72 3.56 11.83 -8.11
CA PHE A 72 4.52 11.00 -7.40
C PHE A 72 4.06 10.66 -5.98
N ILE A 73 4.55 9.54 -5.45
CA ILE A 73 4.27 9.09 -4.08
C ILE A 73 5.46 8.32 -3.51
N PRO A 74 5.82 8.50 -2.23
CA PRO A 74 6.82 7.66 -1.56
C PRO A 74 6.25 6.26 -1.28
N CYS A 75 6.97 5.25 -1.74
CA CYS A 75 6.63 3.84 -1.61
C CYS A 75 7.72 3.09 -0.84
N LEU A 76 7.29 2.29 0.13
CA LEU A 76 8.07 1.23 0.75
C LEU A 76 7.97 -0.02 -0.14
N LEU A 77 9.09 -0.42 -0.75
CA LEU A 77 9.20 -1.58 -1.60
C LEU A 77 9.43 -2.83 -0.75
N LEU A 78 8.53 -3.80 -0.89
CA LEU A 78 8.59 -5.07 -0.16
C LEU A 78 8.67 -6.24 -1.13
N ASP A 79 9.43 -7.26 -0.75
CA ASP A 79 9.30 -8.58 -1.35
C ASP A 79 7.99 -9.21 -0.87
N TYR A 80 6.92 -9.07 -1.67
CA TYR A 80 5.60 -9.51 -1.24
C TYR A 80 5.55 -11.01 -0.98
N PHE A 81 6.35 -11.81 -1.68
CA PHE A 81 6.45 -13.26 -1.48
C PHE A 81 7.29 -13.67 -0.27
N SER A 82 7.93 -12.72 0.41
CA SER A 82 8.57 -12.99 1.69
C SER A 82 7.62 -13.76 2.62
N PRO A 83 8.08 -14.87 3.24
CA PRO A 83 7.25 -15.64 4.17
C PRO A 83 6.91 -14.87 5.45
N LEU A 84 7.54 -13.71 5.68
CA LEU A 84 7.17 -12.80 6.77
C LEU A 84 5.87 -12.04 6.48
N ILE A 85 5.51 -11.84 5.21
CA ILE A 85 4.28 -11.17 4.82
C ILE A 85 3.17 -12.20 4.67
N VAL A 86 2.05 -11.97 5.33
CA VAL A 86 0.86 -12.82 5.32
C VAL A 86 -0.31 -11.98 4.80
N VAL A 87 -1.13 -12.56 3.92
CA VAL A 87 -2.40 -11.96 3.51
C VAL A 87 -3.53 -12.74 4.16
N SER A 88 -4.50 -12.03 4.73
CA SER A 88 -5.72 -12.61 5.28
C SER A 88 -6.95 -11.79 4.86
N SER A 89 -8.13 -12.40 4.91
CA SER A 89 -9.39 -11.69 4.69
C SER A 89 -9.87 -11.04 5.99
N TRP A 90 -10.57 -9.91 5.88
CA TRP A 90 -11.24 -9.27 7.04
C TRP A 90 -12.44 -10.10 7.53
N ASN A 91 -13.12 -10.77 6.60
CA ASN A 91 -14.24 -11.66 6.87
C ASN A 91 -13.80 -13.07 6.47
N ASN A 92 -13.63 -14.00 7.42
CA ASN A 92 -13.04 -15.35 7.27
C ASN A 92 -13.66 -16.28 6.18
N ASN A 93 -14.49 -15.76 5.27
CA ASN A 93 -15.20 -16.49 4.22
C ASN A 93 -14.47 -16.51 2.87
N ILE A 94 -13.35 -15.80 2.71
CA ILE A 94 -12.57 -15.78 1.45
C ILE A 94 -11.16 -16.27 1.74
N SER A 95 -10.75 -17.35 1.07
CA SER A 95 -9.34 -17.74 1.01
C SER A 95 -8.62 -16.78 0.08
N LEU A 96 -7.74 -15.95 0.64
CA LEU A 96 -6.90 -15.04 -0.13
C LEU A 96 -5.51 -15.64 -0.28
N SER A 97 -4.97 -15.54 -1.49
CA SER A 97 -3.58 -15.87 -1.79
C SER A 97 -2.87 -14.64 -2.35
N LYS A 98 -1.54 -14.60 -2.24
CA LYS A 98 -0.74 -13.50 -2.80
C LYS A 98 -0.87 -13.43 -4.32
N GLU A 99 -1.00 -14.59 -4.95
CA GLU A 99 -1.22 -14.72 -6.39
C GLU A 99 -2.54 -14.07 -6.80
N LEU A 100 -3.62 -14.26 -6.03
CA LEU A 100 -4.90 -13.61 -6.30
C LEU A 100 -4.80 -12.08 -6.20
N ILE A 101 -4.07 -11.57 -5.20
CA ILE A 101 -3.83 -10.13 -5.03
C ILE A 101 -3.08 -9.56 -6.23
N ILE A 102 -2.02 -10.24 -6.66
CA ILE A 102 -1.24 -9.86 -7.85
C ILE A 102 -2.12 -9.92 -9.11
N GLU A 103 -2.87 -11.00 -9.30
CA GLU A 103 -3.75 -11.18 -10.45
C GLU A 103 -4.81 -10.07 -10.54
N ALA A 104 -5.47 -9.73 -9.42
CA ALA A 104 -6.46 -8.66 -9.36
C ALA A 104 -5.86 -7.32 -9.81
N GLY A 105 -4.65 -6.98 -9.32
CA GLY A 105 -3.97 -5.76 -9.70
C GLY A 105 -3.45 -5.74 -11.14
N ILE A 106 -2.93 -6.86 -11.66
CA ILE A 106 -2.46 -6.96 -13.05
C ILE A 106 -3.63 -6.91 -14.04
N LYS A 107 -4.73 -7.62 -13.76
CA LYS A 107 -5.91 -7.68 -14.64
C LYS A 107 -6.82 -6.45 -14.50
N GLY A 108 -6.64 -5.63 -13.46
CA GLY A 108 -7.52 -4.51 -13.15
C GLY A 108 -8.93 -4.92 -12.70
N LYS A 109 -9.15 -6.20 -12.42
CA LYS A 109 -10.41 -6.69 -11.84
C LYS A 109 -10.32 -6.57 -10.32
N LEU A 110 -10.62 -5.37 -9.83
CA LEU A 110 -10.47 -5.03 -8.42
C LEU A 110 -11.38 -5.88 -7.52
N LEU A 111 -10.86 -6.22 -6.35
CA LEU A 111 -11.62 -6.83 -5.27
C LEU A 111 -12.45 -5.74 -4.54
N PRO A 112 -13.56 -6.11 -3.89
CA PRO A 112 -14.33 -5.16 -3.08
C PRO A 112 -13.48 -4.49 -2.00
N PRO A 113 -13.87 -3.31 -1.48
CA PRO A 113 -13.09 -2.62 -0.46
C PRO A 113 -12.92 -3.45 0.81
N LYS A 114 -11.73 -3.39 1.42
CA LYS A 114 -11.39 -4.13 2.65
C LYS A 114 -11.53 -5.65 2.44
N THR A 115 -11.11 -6.14 1.29
CA THR A 115 -11.06 -7.58 1.04
C THR A 115 -9.84 -8.19 1.71
N SER A 116 -8.66 -7.60 1.50
CA SER A 116 -7.37 -8.08 1.99
C SER A 116 -6.87 -7.26 3.18
N LYS A 117 -6.16 -7.97 4.05
CA LYS A 117 -5.37 -7.41 5.14
C LYS A 117 -3.96 -7.98 5.03
N HIS A 118 -3.00 -7.11 4.80
CA HIS A 118 -1.60 -7.49 4.78
C HIS A 118 -1.00 -7.36 6.18
N MET A 119 -0.41 -8.45 6.64
CA MET A 119 0.19 -8.58 7.95
C MET A 119 1.67 -8.93 7.80
N ILE A 120 2.46 -8.53 8.80
CA ILE A 120 3.86 -8.91 8.91
C ILE A 120 4.07 -9.72 10.19
N ASN A 121 4.74 -10.87 10.07
CA ASN A 121 5.13 -11.71 11.19
C ASN A 121 6.63 -11.54 11.45
N LEU A 122 6.99 -10.72 12.43
CA LEU A 122 8.38 -10.53 12.86
C LEU A 122 8.60 -11.23 14.19
N ARG A 123 9.47 -12.24 14.21
CA ARG A 123 9.86 -12.97 15.43
C ARG A 123 8.64 -13.50 16.22
N GLY A 124 7.60 -13.96 15.51
CA GLY A 124 6.38 -14.50 16.12
C GLY A 124 5.32 -13.46 16.47
N LYS A 125 5.61 -12.15 16.32
CA LYS A 125 4.62 -11.10 16.48
C LYS A 125 3.99 -10.77 15.12
N LEU A 126 2.69 -11.01 15.01
CA LEU A 126 1.89 -10.63 13.84
C LEU A 126 1.33 -9.21 14.03
N SER A 127 1.64 -8.30 13.12
CA SER A 127 1.11 -6.94 13.11
C SER A 127 0.71 -6.49 11.70
N HIS A 128 0.00 -5.37 11.59
CA HIS A 128 -0.41 -4.85 10.29
C HIS A 128 0.79 -4.35 9.50
N LEU A 129 0.78 -4.52 8.18
CA LEU A 129 1.90 -4.13 7.31
C LEU A 129 2.25 -2.64 7.43
N SER A 130 1.26 -1.79 7.71
CA SER A 130 1.46 -0.34 7.89
C SER A 130 2.41 0.03 9.03
N GLU A 131 2.71 -0.88 9.96
CA GLU A 131 3.76 -0.66 10.98
C GLU A 131 5.15 -0.51 10.35
N LEU A 132 5.37 -1.09 9.16
CA LEU A 132 6.64 -0.97 8.43
C LEU A 132 6.76 0.35 7.67
N GLU A 133 5.64 1.04 7.39
CA GLU A 133 5.63 2.25 6.58
C GLU A 133 6.36 3.39 7.30
N PRO A 134 7.54 3.83 6.82
CA PRO A 134 8.27 4.88 7.50
C PRO A 134 7.60 6.24 7.33
N GLU A 135 7.81 7.10 8.32
CA GLU A 135 7.54 8.53 8.17
C GLU A 135 8.55 9.15 7.18
N VAL A 136 8.01 9.94 6.26
CA VAL A 136 8.76 10.60 5.18
C VAL A 136 8.52 12.11 5.18
N ASN A 137 7.37 12.57 5.69
CA ASN A 137 7.03 13.99 5.87
C ASN A 137 7.34 14.86 4.64
N ILE A 138 6.98 14.38 3.45
CA ILE A 138 7.28 15.06 2.18
C ILE A 138 6.29 16.22 1.98
N PRO A 139 6.75 17.45 1.70
CA PRO A 139 5.86 18.55 1.31
C PRO A 139 5.03 18.17 0.08
N LEU A 140 3.72 18.42 0.12
CA LEU A 140 2.80 18.04 -0.95
C LEU A 140 3.20 18.64 -2.30
N LYS A 141 3.76 19.86 -2.29
CA LYS A 141 4.28 20.56 -3.48
C LYS A 141 5.38 19.78 -4.24
N ASP A 142 6.09 18.88 -3.57
CA ASP A 142 7.19 18.10 -4.14
C ASP A 142 6.69 16.79 -4.80
N LEU A 143 5.39 16.51 -4.70
CA LEU A 143 4.75 15.33 -5.28
C LEU A 143 3.99 15.62 -6.59
N PHE A 144 4.01 16.86 -7.07
CA PHE A 144 3.31 17.29 -8.30
C PHE A 144 3.93 16.80 -9.59
#